data_AF-A0A812YHD6-F1
#
_entry.id   AF-A0A812YHD6-F1
#
_cell.length_a   1.000
_cell.length_b   1.000
_cell.length_c   1.000
_cell.angle_alpha   90.00
_cell.angle_beta   90.00
_cell.angle_gamma   90.00
#
_symmetry.space_group_name_H-M   'P 1'
#
loop_
_entity.id
_entity.type
_entity.pdbx_description
1 polymer ?
#
loop_
_entity_poly.entity_id
_entity_poly.type
_entity_poly.pdbx_seq_one_letter_code
_entity_poly.pdbx_strand_id
1 'polypeptide(L)'
;MPEGKDYLNDTMETAEAREAKKKKGNPDAFGWDVFNQDSLLRAHEKRLKHIQFQPEAYEKQKKQIEDEGEEGLKFAGFGFKPTEEAKKRLGEAMDKILEKKKEFSRRRAYNDEEDRTYVNERNRFFNKKLDRFFGDYTEETRQNLERGTAL
;
A
#
# COMPACT_ATOMS: atom_id res chain seq x y z
N MET A 1 25.58 -28.67 -5.59
CA MET A 1 24.68 -28.09 -6.61
C MET A 1 24.70 -26.57 -6.46
N PRO A 2 24.59 -25.80 -7.55
CA PRO A 2 24.51 -24.33 -7.46
C PRO A 2 23.22 -23.91 -6.73
N GLU A 3 23.33 -22.93 -5.84
CA GLU A 3 22.20 -22.43 -5.03
C GLU A 3 21.07 -21.93 -5.94
N GLY A 4 19.82 -22.29 -5.61
CA GLY A 4 18.63 -21.82 -6.33
C GLY A 4 18.11 -22.72 -7.47
N LYS A 5 18.71 -23.90 -7.71
CA LYS A 5 18.24 -24.88 -8.71
C LYS A 5 17.59 -26.13 -8.13
N ASP A 6 16.93 -26.01 -6.98
CA ASP A 6 16.29 -27.15 -6.29
C ASP A 6 15.12 -27.76 -7.08
N TYR A 7 14.51 -26.98 -7.97
CA TYR A 7 13.43 -27.40 -8.87
C TYR A 7 13.84 -28.41 -9.94
N LEU A 8 15.14 -28.67 -10.13
CA LEU A 8 15.64 -29.57 -11.17
C LEU A 8 15.44 -31.06 -10.82
N ASN A 9 15.31 -31.38 -9.53
CA ASN A 9 15.04 -32.73 -9.02
C ASN A 9 13.63 -32.85 -8.40
N ASP A 10 12.77 -31.86 -8.58
CA ASP A 10 11.39 -31.91 -8.11
C ASP A 10 10.63 -33.04 -8.84
N THR A 11 9.89 -33.85 -8.10
CA THR A 11 8.95 -34.79 -8.70
C THR A 11 7.71 -34.03 -9.19
N MET A 12 6.94 -34.62 -10.12
CA MET A 12 5.69 -33.98 -10.59
C MET A 12 4.78 -33.60 -9.42
N GLU A 13 4.68 -34.45 -8.40
CA GLU A 13 3.86 -34.21 -7.21
C GLU A 13 4.34 -33.01 -6.38
N THR A 14 5.66 -32.82 -6.20
CA THR A 14 6.19 -31.67 -5.45
C THR A 14 6.05 -30.37 -6.23
N ALA A 15 6.19 -30.43 -7.56
CA ALA A 15 5.95 -29.30 -8.45
C ALA A 15 4.48 -28.85 -8.42
N GLU A 16 3.53 -29.78 -8.50
CA GLU A 16 2.10 -29.48 -8.41
C GLU A 16 1.71 -28.91 -7.04
N ALA A 17 2.22 -29.51 -5.95
CA ALA A 17 1.99 -28.99 -4.61
C ALA A 17 2.58 -27.58 -4.41
N ARG A 18 3.69 -27.25 -5.09
CA ARG A 18 4.30 -25.92 -5.07
C ARG A 18 3.48 -24.91 -5.87
N GLU A 19 3.00 -25.26 -7.05
CA GLU A 19 2.09 -24.42 -7.86
C GLU A 19 0.77 -24.17 -7.11
N ALA A 20 0.17 -25.19 -6.49
CA ALA A 20 -1.06 -25.05 -5.71
C ALA A 20 -0.90 -24.10 -4.50
N LYS A 21 0.31 -24.00 -3.93
CA LYS A 21 0.65 -23.09 -2.84
C LYS A 21 1.05 -21.69 -3.31
N LYS A 22 1.23 -21.45 -4.62
CA LYS A 22 1.52 -20.10 -5.12
C LYS A 22 0.32 -19.20 -4.87
N LYS A 23 0.57 -18.14 -4.12
CA LYS A 23 -0.42 -17.07 -3.95
C LYS A 23 -0.52 -16.30 -5.26
N LYS A 24 -1.72 -16.29 -5.87
CA LYS A 24 -2.00 -15.41 -7.01
C LYS A 24 -1.79 -13.96 -6.56
N GLY A 25 -0.94 -13.24 -7.28
CA GLY A 25 -0.71 -11.82 -7.04
C GLY A 25 -1.96 -11.01 -7.36
N ASN A 26 -2.13 -9.89 -6.68
CA ASN A 26 -3.15 -8.93 -7.08
C ASN A 26 -2.63 -8.13 -8.28
N PRO A 27 -3.49 -7.78 -9.25
CA PRO A 27 -3.09 -6.92 -10.35
C PRO A 27 -2.63 -5.56 -9.79
N ASP A 28 -1.55 -5.03 -10.36
CA ASP A 28 -1.03 -3.72 -9.98
C ASP A 28 -2.05 -2.64 -10.34
N ALA A 29 -2.35 -1.77 -9.38
CA ALA A 29 -3.19 -0.61 -9.62
C ALA A 29 -2.35 0.46 -10.34
N PHE A 30 -2.75 0.81 -11.56
CA PHE A 30 -2.05 1.80 -12.37
C PHE A 30 -2.66 3.19 -12.21
N GLY A 31 -1.82 4.22 -12.04
CA GLY A 31 -2.25 5.62 -12.04
C GLY A 31 -3.39 5.91 -11.06
N TRP A 32 -4.53 6.35 -11.59
CA TRP A 32 -5.72 6.74 -10.81
C TRP A 32 -6.53 5.56 -10.28
N ASP A 33 -6.31 4.33 -10.77
CA ASP A 33 -7.00 3.12 -10.29
C ASP A 33 -6.66 2.77 -8.84
N VAL A 34 -5.60 3.38 -8.29
CA VAL A 34 -5.23 3.27 -6.88
C VAL A 34 -6.28 3.85 -5.93
N PHE A 35 -7.21 4.68 -6.45
CA PHE A 35 -8.29 5.29 -5.67
C PHE A 35 -9.68 4.73 -6.03
N ASN A 36 -9.75 3.68 -6.85
CA ASN A 36 -11.04 3.06 -7.20
C ASN A 36 -11.64 2.29 -6.01
N GLN A 37 -12.92 1.92 -6.11
CA GLN A 37 -13.62 1.21 -5.03
C GLN A 37 -12.97 -0.13 -4.67
N ASP A 38 -12.45 -0.85 -5.67
CA ASP A 38 -11.84 -2.16 -5.49
C ASP A 38 -10.51 -2.08 -4.71
N SER A 39 -9.62 -1.15 -5.06
CA SER A 39 -8.37 -0.89 -4.34
C SER A 39 -8.61 -0.44 -2.90
N LEU A 40 -9.62 0.39 -2.66
CA LEU A 40 -10.04 0.82 -1.33
C LEU A 40 -10.58 -0.36 -0.50
N LEU A 41 -11.38 -1.23 -1.11
CA LEU A 41 -11.91 -2.43 -0.47
C LEU A 41 -10.79 -3.41 -0.12
N ARG A 42 -9.88 -3.70 -1.07
CA ARG A 42 -8.70 -4.54 -0.82
C ARG A 42 -7.83 -3.98 0.30
N ALA A 43 -7.63 -2.66 0.34
CA ALA A 43 -6.88 -2.01 1.41
C ALA A 43 -7.61 -2.15 2.77
N HIS A 44 -8.94 -2.05 2.77
CA HIS A 44 -9.76 -2.28 3.96
C HIS A 44 -9.66 -3.72 4.47
N GLU A 45 -9.80 -4.72 3.59
CA GLU A 45 -9.63 -6.14 3.95
C GLU A 45 -8.25 -6.43 4.52
N LYS A 46 -7.20 -5.82 3.95
CA LYS A 46 -5.83 -5.92 4.50
C LYS A 46 -5.77 -5.35 5.90
N ARG A 47 -6.38 -4.19 6.17
CA ARG A 47 -6.44 -3.60 7.52
C ARG A 47 -7.19 -4.50 8.50
N LEU A 48 -8.32 -5.07 8.08
CA LEU A 48 -9.10 -6.00 8.91
C LEU A 48 -8.29 -7.21 9.35
N LYS A 49 -7.41 -7.76 8.50
CA LYS A 49 -6.50 -8.86 8.89
C LYS A 49 -5.56 -8.52 10.03
N HIS A 50 -5.25 -7.24 10.25
CA HIS A 50 -4.37 -6.80 11.34
C HIS A 50 -5.14 -6.56 12.64
N ILE A 51 -6.48 -6.43 12.59
CA ILE A 51 -7.35 -6.23 13.73
C ILE A 51 -7.91 -7.59 14.14
N GLN A 52 -7.47 -8.12 15.28
CA GLN A 52 -7.95 -9.41 15.79
C GLN A 52 -9.28 -9.23 16.53
N PHE A 53 -10.26 -10.06 16.18
CA PHE A 53 -11.55 -10.11 16.86
C PHE A 53 -11.41 -10.80 18.22
N GLN A 54 -11.99 -10.20 19.27
CA GLN A 54 -11.96 -10.75 20.63
C GLN A 54 -13.34 -11.34 20.99
N PRO A 55 -13.53 -12.66 20.90
CA PRO A 55 -14.83 -13.29 21.10
C PRO A 55 -15.35 -13.11 22.54
N GLU A 56 -14.49 -13.24 23.55
CA GLU A 56 -14.92 -13.11 24.95
C GLU A 56 -15.43 -11.72 25.31
N ALA A 57 -14.74 -10.67 24.83
CA ALA A 57 -15.15 -9.29 25.07
C ALA A 57 -16.48 -8.98 24.37
N TYR A 58 -16.66 -9.52 23.16
CA TYR A 58 -17.90 -9.41 22.40
C TYR A 58 -19.06 -10.13 23.09
N GLU A 59 -18.87 -11.38 23.56
CA GLU A 59 -19.91 -12.14 24.25
C GLU A 59 -20.34 -11.47 25.56
N LYS A 60 -19.39 -10.90 26.32
CA LYS A 60 -19.70 -10.12 27.54
C LYS A 60 -20.55 -8.89 27.21
N GLN A 61 -20.18 -8.13 26.19
CA GLN A 61 -20.95 -6.97 25.74
C GLN A 61 -22.33 -7.37 25.23
N LYS A 62 -22.42 -8.47 24.47
CA LYS A 62 -23.68 -8.99 23.96
C LYS A 62 -24.64 -9.36 25.08
N LYS A 63 -24.16 -10.09 26.11
CA LYS A 63 -24.97 -10.43 27.29
C LYS A 63 -25.42 -9.20 28.05
N GLN A 64 -24.55 -8.21 28.27
CA GLN A 64 -24.92 -6.94 28.91
C GLN A 64 -26.05 -6.22 28.17
N ILE A 65 -25.97 -6.15 26.84
CA ILE A 65 -27.03 -5.53 26.02
C ILE A 65 -28.34 -6.34 26.09
N GLU A 66 -28.25 -7.68 26.10
CA GLU A 66 -29.42 -8.56 26.22
C GLU A 66 -30.11 -8.41 27.59
N ASP A 67 -29.34 -8.28 28.67
CA ASP A 67 -29.84 -8.06 30.03
C ASP A 67 -30.46 -6.66 30.21
N GLU A 68 -29.91 -5.64 29.53
CA GLU A 68 -30.34 -4.22 29.63
C GLU A 68 -31.45 -3.83 28.62
N GLY A 69 -31.82 -4.70 27.69
CA GLY A 69 -32.91 -4.47 26.73
C GLY A 69 -32.70 -3.24 25.83
N GLU A 70 -33.77 -2.44 25.60
CA GLU A 70 -33.68 -1.26 24.72
C GLU A 70 -32.78 -0.13 25.27
N GLU A 71 -32.55 -0.07 26.57
CA GLU A 71 -31.64 0.91 27.19
C GLU A 71 -30.16 0.53 26.91
N GLY A 72 -29.82 -0.77 26.91
CA GLY A 72 -28.49 -1.24 26.53
C GLY A 72 -28.12 -0.90 25.08
N LEU A 73 -29.11 -0.89 24.18
CA LEU A 73 -28.92 -0.49 22.78
C LEU A 73 -28.62 1.02 22.62
N LYS A 74 -29.23 1.87 23.46
CA LYS A 74 -28.92 3.32 23.49
C LYS A 74 -27.49 3.58 23.97
N PHE A 75 -27.02 2.78 24.93
CA PHE A 75 -25.64 2.87 25.43
C PHE A 75 -24.61 2.51 24.35
N ALA A 76 -24.93 1.54 23.47
CA ALA A 76 -24.09 1.18 22.33
C ALA A 76 -23.89 2.31 21.29
N GLY A 77 -24.85 3.24 21.18
CA GLY A 77 -24.81 4.32 20.18
C GLY A 77 -24.13 5.62 20.62
N PHE A 78 -24.38 6.07 21.86
CA PHE A 78 -23.92 7.40 22.33
C PHE A 78 -23.26 7.42 23.72
N GLY A 79 -23.25 6.30 24.45
CA GLY A 79 -22.77 6.22 25.84
C GLY A 79 -21.55 5.32 26.08
N PHE A 80 -21.19 4.48 25.10
CA PHE A 80 -20.15 3.48 25.26
C PHE A 80 -18.79 4.12 25.54
N LYS A 81 -18.21 3.79 26.69
CA LYS A 81 -16.85 4.18 27.07
C LYS A 81 -15.93 2.99 26.82
N PRO A 82 -15.07 3.04 25.78
CA PRO A 82 -14.12 1.97 25.52
C PRO A 82 -13.13 1.83 26.67
N THR A 83 -12.70 0.59 26.92
CA THR A 83 -11.58 0.33 27.83
C THR A 83 -10.30 0.99 27.31
N GLU A 84 -9.39 1.36 28.22
CA GLU A 84 -8.11 1.96 27.84
C GLU A 84 -7.30 1.06 26.90
N GLU A 85 -7.38 -0.26 27.10
CA GLU A 85 -6.76 -1.25 26.22
C GLU A 85 -7.31 -1.23 24.79
N ALA A 86 -8.62 -1.00 24.63
CA ALA A 86 -9.25 -0.90 23.31
C ALA A 86 -8.79 0.38 22.59
N LYS A 87 -8.67 1.50 23.32
CA LYS A 87 -8.13 2.76 22.79
C LYS A 87 -6.69 2.60 22.33
N LYS A 88 -5.84 1.95 23.13
CA LYS A 88 -4.44 1.68 22.79
C LYS A 88 -4.31 0.86 21.51
N ARG A 89 -5.09 -0.22 21.39
CA ARG A 89 -5.12 -1.07 20.18
C ARG A 89 -5.51 -0.29 18.92
N LEU A 90 -6.52 0.58 19.03
CA LEU A 90 -6.91 1.46 17.94
C LEU A 90 -5.78 2.44 17.57
N GLY A 91 -5.11 3.03 18.56
CA GLY A 91 -3.95 3.89 18.36
C GLY A 91 -2.83 3.20 17.59
N GLU A 92 -2.42 2.01 18.04
CA GLU A 92 -1.40 1.18 17.38
C GLU A 92 -1.80 0.81 15.94
N ALA A 93 -3.09 0.56 15.69
CA ALA A 93 -3.59 0.29 14.34
C ALA A 93 -3.54 1.56 13.45
N MET A 94 -3.88 2.74 14.00
CA MET A 94 -3.79 4.01 13.29
C MET A 94 -2.34 4.38 12.95
N ASP A 95 -1.40 4.15 13.86
CA ASP A 95 0.02 4.42 13.63
C ASP A 95 0.57 3.59 12.46
N LYS A 96 0.23 2.29 12.40
CA LYS A 96 0.57 1.42 11.26
C LYS A 96 -0.02 1.92 9.95
N ILE A 97 -1.24 2.46 9.97
CA ILE A 97 -1.86 3.05 8.77
C ILE A 97 -1.09 4.31 8.34
N LEU A 98 -0.68 5.16 9.29
CA LEU A 98 0.10 6.36 9.01
C LEU A 98 1.48 6.02 8.44
N GLU A 99 2.16 5.01 8.99
CA GLU A 99 3.43 4.50 8.45
C GLU A 99 3.28 4.05 7.00
N LYS A 100 2.27 3.23 6.70
CA LYS A 100 2.00 2.78 5.31
C LYS A 100 1.64 3.93 4.38
N LYS A 101 0.93 4.95 4.88
CA LYS A 101 0.60 6.16 4.12
C LYS A 101 1.83 7.00 3.79
N LYS A 102 2.81 7.09 4.71
CA LYS A 102 4.09 7.77 4.47
C LYS A 102 4.90 7.08 3.37
N GLU A 103 4.87 5.75 3.33
CA GLU A 103 5.57 4.93 2.31
C GLU A 103 4.90 4.93 0.94
N PHE A 104 3.67 5.44 0.81
CA PHE A 104 2.89 5.41 -0.44
C PHE A 104 3.60 6.14 -1.58
N SER A 105 4.22 7.29 -1.29
CA SER A 105 5.07 8.01 -2.25
C SER A 105 6.54 7.72 -1.96
N ARG A 106 7.10 6.77 -2.69
CA ARG A 106 8.51 6.40 -2.55
C ARG A 106 9.40 7.48 -3.18
N ARG A 107 10.38 7.96 -2.41
CA ARG A 107 11.43 8.85 -2.94
C ARG A 107 12.35 8.04 -3.85
N ARG A 108 12.57 8.53 -5.07
CA ARG A 108 13.60 7.98 -5.98
C ARG A 108 14.97 8.48 -5.54
N ALA A 109 15.99 7.63 -5.61
CA ALA A 109 17.37 8.01 -5.31
C ALA A 109 17.79 9.20 -6.19
N TYR A 110 18.58 10.11 -5.61
CA TYR A 110 19.20 11.17 -6.38
C TYR A 110 20.50 10.64 -6.98
N ASN A 111 20.68 10.86 -8.28
CA ASN A 111 21.94 10.57 -8.96
C ASN A 111 22.69 11.89 -9.13
N ASP A 112 23.86 12.01 -8.49
CA ASP A 112 24.69 13.22 -8.54
C ASP A 112 25.44 13.36 -9.89
N GLU A 113 25.56 12.27 -10.65
CA GLU A 113 26.20 12.23 -11.96
C GLU A 113 25.27 12.68 -13.10
N GLU A 114 23.98 12.90 -12.81
CA GLU A 114 23.00 13.36 -13.80
C GLU A 114 23.22 14.84 -14.15
N ASP A 115 23.12 15.17 -15.44
CA ASP A 115 23.26 16.56 -15.91
C ASP A 115 22.22 17.48 -15.26
N ARG A 116 22.72 18.52 -14.58
CA ARG A 116 21.88 19.44 -13.82
C ARG A 116 21.20 20.45 -14.75
N THR A 117 19.93 20.17 -15.07
CA THR A 117 19.06 21.07 -15.84
C THR A 117 18.30 22.11 -14.99
N TYR A 118 18.57 22.18 -13.69
CA TYR A 118 17.80 22.99 -12.73
C TYR A 118 18.69 23.80 -11.79
N VAL A 119 18.16 24.94 -11.33
CA VAL A 119 18.84 25.83 -10.37
C VAL A 119 18.40 25.57 -8.92
N ASN A 120 17.16 25.13 -8.70
CA ASN A 120 16.62 24.83 -7.37
C ASN A 120 15.79 23.54 -7.37
N GLU A 121 15.46 23.01 -6.18
CA GLU A 121 14.74 21.72 -6.06
C GLU A 121 13.30 21.81 -6.60
N ARG A 122 12.65 22.97 -6.48
CA ARG A 122 11.30 23.17 -7.05
C ARG A 122 11.31 23.09 -8.58
N ASN A 123 12.35 23.66 -9.20
CA ASN A 123 12.61 23.61 -10.62
C ASN A 123 12.96 22.18 -11.05
N ARG A 124 13.76 21.45 -10.26
CA ARG A 124 14.01 20.02 -10.50
C ARG A 124 12.73 19.21 -10.62
N PHE A 125 11.79 19.37 -9.68
CA PHE A 125 10.50 18.68 -9.75
C PHE A 125 9.64 19.14 -10.92
N PHE A 126 9.72 20.42 -11.30
CA PHE A 126 9.03 20.95 -12.47
C PHE A 126 9.59 20.38 -13.78
N ASN A 127 10.91 20.37 -13.97
CA ASN A 127 11.58 19.75 -15.13
C ASN A 127 11.25 18.26 -15.22
N LYS A 128 11.29 17.52 -14.10
CA LYS A 128 10.85 16.12 -14.04
C LYS A 128 9.38 15.93 -14.39
N LYS A 129 8.53 16.92 -14.10
CA LYS A 129 7.13 16.89 -14.52
C LYS A 129 7.04 17.06 -16.03
N LEU A 130 7.72 18.06 -16.60
CA LEU A 130 7.75 18.30 -18.04
C LEU A 130 8.28 17.07 -18.80
N ASP A 131 9.38 16.48 -18.35
CA ASP A 131 9.96 15.28 -18.95
C ASP A 131 8.98 14.10 -18.98
N ARG A 132 8.16 13.91 -17.94
CA ARG A 132 7.13 12.85 -17.94
C ARG A 132 6.04 13.06 -19.00
N PHE A 133 5.70 14.31 -19.33
CA PHE A 133 4.62 14.62 -20.29
C PHE A 133 5.13 14.84 -21.71
N PHE A 134 6.34 15.37 -21.85
CA PHE A 134 6.90 15.83 -23.12
C PHE A 134 8.19 15.11 -23.52
N GLY A 135 8.77 14.30 -22.64
CA GLY A 135 10.02 13.57 -22.89
C GLY A 135 9.95 12.77 -24.19
N ASP A 136 8.91 11.94 -24.32
CA ASP A 136 8.65 11.10 -25.50
C ASP A 136 8.53 11.91 -26.81
N TYR A 137 8.07 13.17 -26.74
CA TYR A 137 7.90 14.03 -27.91
C TYR A 137 9.12 14.93 -28.19
N THR A 138 10.02 15.08 -27.22
CA THR A 138 11.17 16.00 -27.29
C THR A 138 12.50 15.29 -27.38
N GLU A 139 12.51 13.95 -27.53
CA GLU A 139 13.73 13.15 -27.65
C GLU A 139 14.62 13.62 -28.81
N GLU A 140 14.04 13.87 -29.99
CA GLU A 140 14.78 14.35 -31.16
C GLU A 140 15.42 15.73 -30.90
N THR A 141 14.64 16.65 -30.32
CA THR A 141 15.15 17.98 -29.97
C THR A 141 16.28 17.90 -28.94
N ARG A 142 16.15 17.03 -27.94
CA ARG A 142 17.18 16.78 -26.92
C ARG A 142 18.45 16.23 -27.55
N GLN A 143 18.34 15.24 -28.41
CA GLN A 143 19.51 14.68 -29.09
C GLN A 143 20.18 15.70 -30.03
N ASN A 144 19.41 16.55 -30.70
CA ASN A 144 19.95 17.62 -31.54
C ASN A 144 20.72 18.66 -30.71
N LEU A 145 20.22 19.00 -29.51
CA LEU A 145 20.92 19.84 -28.53
C LEU A 145 22.23 19.20 -28.05
N GLU A 146 22.22 17.91 -27.71
CA GLU A 146 23.40 17.17 -27.27
C GLU A 146 24.45 17.02 -28.39
N ARG A 147 24.01 16.88 -29.65
CA ARG A 147 24.89 16.84 -30.83
C ARG A 147 25.40 18.22 -31.26
N GLY A 148 24.77 19.30 -30.81
CA GLY A 148 25.09 20.67 -31.21
C GLY A 148 24.68 21.02 -32.65
N THR A 149 23.82 20.21 -33.27
CA THR A 149 23.34 20.39 -34.67
C THR A 149 21.87 20.03 -34.76
N ALA A 150 21.09 20.80 -35.52
CA ALA A 150 19.72 20.42 -35.89
C ALA A 150 19.76 19.60 -37.18
N LEU A 151 19.15 18.40 -37.14
CA LEU A 151 18.80 17.59 -38.32
C LEU A 151 17.32 17.80 -38.64
#